data_AF-A0A455U262-F1
#
_entry.id   AF-A0A455U262-F1
#
_cell.length_a   1.000
_cell.length_b   1.000
_cell.length_c   1.000
_cell.angle_alpha   90.00
_cell.angle_beta   90.00
_cell.angle_gamma   90.00
#
_symmetry.space_group_name_H-M   'P 1'
#
loop_
_entity.id
_entity.type
_entity.pdbx_description
1 polymer ?
#
loop_
_entity_poly.entity_id
_entity_poly.type
_entity_poly.pdbx_seq_one_letter_code
_entity_poly.pdbx_strand_id
1 'polypeptide(L)'
;MANFRTHITVAAAGGMLVAYAGWKAQWWPPSQAVMMIALVTFGGILPDIDADRSHSIRLIFNLLSVPALVLGALVLQPWLTPGALLIACGGIYFCVRYLASLLFSRLTVHRGIWHSPSSRWAM
;
A
#
# COMPACT_ATOMS: atom_id res chain seq x y z
N MET A 1 1.17 10.05 19.79
CA MET A 1 1.43 9.67 18.38
C MET A 1 0.13 9.80 17.61
N ALA A 2 0.16 10.39 16.42
CA ALA A 2 -1.00 10.46 15.53
C ALA A 2 -1.38 9.02 15.10
N ASN A 3 -2.67 8.72 14.94
CA ASN A 3 -3.09 7.40 14.48
C ASN A 3 -3.18 7.36 12.95
N PHE A 4 -3.35 6.16 12.37
CA PHE A 4 -3.51 5.95 10.93
C PHE A 4 -4.48 6.94 10.25
N ARG A 5 -5.62 7.23 10.90
CA ARG A 5 -6.61 8.18 10.36
C ARG A 5 -6.01 9.58 10.26
N THR A 6 -5.33 10.05 11.30
CA THR A 6 -4.65 11.34 11.26
C THR A 6 -3.62 11.40 10.15
N HIS A 7 -2.77 10.38 9.99
CA HIS A 7 -1.74 10.35 8.95
C HIS A 7 -2.32 10.40 7.54
N ILE A 8 -3.34 9.58 7.24
CA ILE A 8 -3.93 9.56 5.91
C ILE A 8 -4.78 10.82 5.64
N THR A 9 -5.47 11.35 6.64
CA THR A 9 -6.28 12.58 6.48
C THR A 9 -5.38 13.79 6.26
N VAL A 10 -4.32 13.95 7.05
CA VAL A 10 -3.38 15.07 6.88
C VAL A 10 -2.62 14.94 5.56
N ALA A 11 -2.22 13.73 5.17
CA ALA A 11 -1.57 13.50 3.88
C ALA A 11 -2.50 13.78 2.69
N ALA A 12 -3.78 13.36 2.75
CA ALA A 12 -4.76 13.65 1.71
C ALA A 12 -5.06 15.15 1.60
N ALA A 13 -5.28 15.83 2.72
CA ALA A 13 -5.52 17.28 2.75
C ALA A 13 -4.30 18.07 2.24
N GLY A 14 -3.10 17.73 2.72
CA GLY A 14 -1.85 18.31 2.25
C GLY A 14 -1.60 18.03 0.76
N GLY A 15 -1.87 16.81 0.31
CA GLY A 15 -1.77 16.40 -1.10
C GLY A 15 -2.69 17.21 -2.00
N MET A 16 -3.94 17.44 -1.60
CA MET A 16 -4.87 18.32 -2.33
C MET A 16 -4.35 19.77 -2.40
N LEU A 17 -3.85 20.31 -1.29
CA LEU A 17 -3.29 21.66 -1.26
C LEU A 17 -2.07 21.80 -2.18
N VAL A 18 -1.13 20.86 -2.10
CA VAL A 18 0.07 20.84 -2.96
C VAL A 18 -0.31 20.67 -4.43
N ALA A 19 -1.21 19.73 -4.75
CA ALA A 19 -1.68 19.49 -6.11
C ALA A 19 -2.34 20.72 -6.73
N TYR A 20 -3.19 21.41 -5.97
CA TYR A 20 -3.84 22.65 -6.39
C TYR A 20 -2.85 23.79 -6.56
N ALA A 21 -1.96 24.00 -5.58
CA ALA A 21 -0.93 25.04 -5.64
C ALA A 21 0.01 24.83 -6.84
N GLY A 22 0.49 23.61 -7.07
CA GLY A 22 1.35 23.28 -8.21
C GLY A 22 0.63 23.41 -9.56
N TRP A 23 -0.67 23.12 -9.62
CA TRP A 23 -1.47 23.42 -10.82
C TRP A 23 -1.56 24.93 -11.08
N LYS A 24 -1.86 25.73 -10.06
CA LYS A 24 -1.91 27.20 -10.19
C LYS A 24 -0.54 27.80 -10.52
N ALA A 25 0.54 27.21 -10.02
CA ALA A 25 1.93 27.58 -10.34
C ALA A 25 2.43 27.03 -11.69
N GLN A 26 1.59 26.28 -12.42
CA GLN A 26 1.93 25.68 -13.72
C GLN A 26 3.11 24.69 -13.67
N TRP A 27 3.34 24.04 -12.53
CA TRP A 27 4.34 22.97 -12.40
C TRP A 27 3.91 21.69 -13.12
N TRP A 28 2.60 21.48 -13.24
CA TRP A 28 2.00 20.33 -13.92
C TRP A 28 0.61 20.64 -14.48
N PRO A 29 0.17 19.90 -15.51
CA PRO A 29 -1.20 19.97 -16.01
C PRO A 29 -2.21 19.36 -15.00
N PRO A 30 -3.51 19.68 -15.13
CA PRO A 30 -4.57 19.13 -14.27
C PRO A 30 -4.59 17.59 -14.20
N SER A 31 -4.24 16.94 -15.31
CA SER A 31 -4.19 15.46 -15.38
C SER A 31 -3.18 14.84 -14.42
N GLN A 32 -2.11 15.57 -14.09
CA GLN A 32 -1.07 15.11 -13.16
C GLN A 32 -1.37 15.50 -11.70
N ALA A 33 -2.25 16.49 -11.46
CA ALA A 33 -2.62 16.90 -10.11
C ALA A 33 -3.26 15.75 -9.31
N VAL A 34 -4.09 14.93 -9.95
CA VAL A 34 -4.67 13.72 -9.33
C VAL A 34 -3.59 12.72 -8.90
N MET A 35 -2.55 12.56 -9.71
CA MET A 35 -1.40 11.72 -9.37
C MET A 35 -0.67 12.24 -8.13
N MET A 36 -0.50 13.56 -8.02
CA MET A 36 0.15 14.17 -6.85
C MET A 36 -0.66 13.93 -5.56
N ILE A 37 -1.99 14.06 -5.62
CA ILE A 37 -2.85 13.73 -4.47
C ILE A 37 -2.66 12.27 -4.06
N ALA A 38 -2.69 11.35 -5.04
CA ALA A 38 -2.53 9.93 -4.79
C ALA A 38 -1.17 9.61 -4.16
N LEU A 39 -0.07 10.14 -4.71
CA LEU A 39 1.28 9.90 -4.21
C LEU A 39 1.50 10.43 -2.80
N VAL A 40 1.06 11.66 -2.51
CA VAL A 40 1.20 12.26 -1.17
C VAL A 40 0.33 11.50 -0.16
N THR A 41 -0.91 11.17 -0.51
CA THR A 41 -1.80 10.38 0.36
C THR A 41 -1.21 8.99 0.65
N PHE A 42 -0.64 8.34 -0.37
CA PHE A 42 0.03 7.05 -0.24
C PHE A 42 1.26 7.14 0.67
N GLY A 43 2.05 8.21 0.57
CA GLY A 43 3.15 8.49 1.49
C GLY A 43 2.71 8.61 2.95
N GLY A 44 1.49 9.09 3.20
CA GLY A 44 0.87 9.12 4.53
C GLY A 44 0.63 7.76 5.17
N ILE A 45 0.69 6.66 4.40
CA ILE A 45 0.53 5.29 4.93
C ILE A 45 1.84 4.80 5.59
N LEU A 46 2.98 5.37 5.19
CA LEU A 46 4.32 4.92 5.55
C LEU A 46 4.62 4.89 7.07
N PRO A 47 4.20 5.87 7.89
CA PRO A 47 4.51 5.87 9.32
C PRO A 47 4.01 4.64 10.09
N ASP A 48 2.86 4.09 9.67
CA ASP A 48 2.21 2.94 10.30
C ASP A 48 2.47 1.62 9.53
N ILE A 49 3.31 1.61 8.49
CA ILE A 49 3.76 0.35 7.86
C ILE A 49 4.58 -0.48 8.84
N ASP A 50 5.23 0.21 9.79
CA ASP A 50 6.10 -0.36 10.80
C ASP A 50 5.36 -0.79 12.08
N ALA A 51 4.08 -1.20 11.99
CA ALA A 51 3.36 -1.80 13.13
C ALA A 51 2.80 -3.21 12.82
N ASP A 52 3.08 -4.20 13.68
CA ASP A 52 2.83 -5.65 13.46
C ASP A 52 1.36 -6.02 13.14
N ARG A 53 0.41 -5.17 13.54
CA ARG A 53 -1.04 -5.35 13.28
C ARG A 53 -1.67 -4.13 12.62
N SER A 54 -0.90 -3.38 11.84
CA SER A 54 -1.35 -2.09 11.35
C SER A 54 -2.47 -2.20 10.31
N HIS A 55 -3.37 -1.21 10.35
CA HIS A 55 -4.34 -1.00 9.29
C HIS A 55 -3.65 -0.72 7.94
N SER A 56 -2.43 -0.19 7.94
CA SER A 56 -1.62 0.09 6.76
C SER A 56 -1.26 -1.16 5.97
N ILE A 57 -0.75 -2.21 6.62
CA ILE A 57 -0.38 -3.47 5.93
C ILE A 57 -1.62 -4.07 5.24
N ARG A 58 -2.76 -4.12 5.94
CA ARG A 58 -4.03 -4.60 5.37
C ARG A 58 -4.47 -3.76 4.16
N LEU A 59 -4.33 -2.43 4.24
CA LEU A 59 -4.67 -1.53 3.15
C LEU A 59 -3.74 -1.73 1.94
N ILE A 60 -2.43 -1.79 2.14
CA ILE A 60 -1.43 -1.96 1.07
C ILE A 60 -1.69 -3.25 0.30
N PHE A 61 -1.83 -4.39 0.99
CA PHE A 61 -2.07 -5.67 0.30
C PHE A 61 -3.45 -5.74 -0.37
N ASN A 62 -4.46 -5.04 0.18
CA ASN A 62 -5.74 -4.89 -0.50
C ASN A 62 -5.60 -4.03 -1.78
N LEU A 63 -4.86 -2.92 -1.73
CA LEU A 63 -4.59 -2.07 -2.90
C LEU A 63 -3.75 -2.81 -3.96
N LEU A 64 -2.80 -3.65 -3.55
CA LEU A 64 -1.98 -4.46 -4.47
C LEU A 64 -2.74 -5.66 -5.08
N SER A 65 -3.74 -6.21 -4.38
CA SER A 65 -4.49 -7.36 -4.87
C SER A 65 -5.29 -7.07 -6.14
N VAL A 66 -5.78 -5.84 -6.32
CA VAL A 66 -6.56 -5.44 -7.51
C VAL A 66 -5.69 -5.40 -8.78
N PRO A 67 -4.57 -4.65 -8.86
CA PRO A 67 -3.71 -4.67 -10.03
C PRO A 67 -3.09 -6.04 -10.26
N ALA A 68 -2.75 -6.80 -9.21
CA ALA A 68 -2.28 -8.19 -9.37
C ALA A 68 -3.33 -9.08 -10.04
N LEU A 69 -4.60 -8.97 -9.64
CA LEU A 69 -5.71 -9.67 -10.28
C LEU A 69 -5.85 -9.25 -11.74
N VAL A 70 -5.83 -7.93 -12.04
CA VAL A 70 -5.96 -7.42 -13.42
C VAL A 70 -4.82 -7.94 -14.29
N LEU A 71 -3.58 -7.85 -13.82
CA LEU A 71 -2.42 -8.38 -14.54
C LEU A 71 -2.53 -9.89 -14.75
N GLY A 72 -2.92 -10.64 -13.73
CA GLY A 72 -3.11 -12.07 -13.85
C GLY A 72 -4.22 -12.44 -14.85
N ALA A 73 -5.32 -11.70 -14.86
CA ALA A 73 -6.39 -11.89 -15.84
C ALA A 73 -5.87 -11.67 -17.27
N LEU A 74 -5.14 -10.57 -17.49
CA LEU A 74 -4.57 -10.23 -18.80
C LEU A 74 -3.57 -11.28 -19.31
N VAL A 75 -2.77 -11.85 -18.40
CA VAL A 75 -1.77 -12.88 -18.73
C VAL A 75 -2.42 -14.26 -18.94
N LEU A 76 -3.42 -14.62 -18.16
CA LEU A 76 -4.00 -15.97 -18.13
C LEU A 76 -5.19 -16.16 -19.08
N GLN A 77 -5.87 -15.08 -19.49
CA GLN A 77 -7.03 -15.16 -20.39
C GLN A 77 -6.80 -15.96 -21.70
N PRO A 78 -5.60 -16.00 -22.32
CA PRO A 78 -5.42 -16.78 -23.55
C PRO A 78 -5.37 -18.30 -23.31
N TRP A 79 -5.14 -18.73 -22.06
CA TRP A 79 -4.83 -20.11 -21.69
C TRP A 79 -5.96 -20.80 -20.93
N LEU A 80 -6.88 -20.02 -20.36
CA LEU A 80 -7.91 -20.51 -19.46
C LEU A 80 -9.31 -20.29 -20.03
N THR A 81 -10.20 -21.24 -19.76
CA THR A 81 -11.63 -21.04 -19.98
C THR A 81 -12.16 -19.94 -19.04
N PRO A 82 -13.29 -19.28 -19.35
CA PRO A 82 -13.84 -18.21 -18.50
C PRO A 82 -14.04 -18.63 -17.04
N GLY A 83 -14.50 -19.87 -16.80
CA GLY A 83 -14.67 -20.39 -15.44
C GLY A 83 -13.34 -20.58 -14.70
N ALA A 84 -12.33 -21.15 -15.38
CA ALA A 84 -10.99 -21.30 -14.80
C ALA A 84 -10.30 -19.95 -14.56
N LEU A 85 -10.52 -18.97 -15.44
CA LEU A 85 -9.99 -17.61 -15.29
C LEU A 85 -10.60 -16.92 -14.06
N LEU A 86 -11.90 -17.06 -13.81
CA LEU A 86 -12.54 -16.52 -12.61
C LEU A 86 -11.96 -17.13 -11.33
N ILE A 87 -11.73 -18.45 -11.32
CA ILE A 87 -11.08 -19.14 -10.20
C ILE A 87 -9.65 -18.62 -10.00
N ALA A 88 -8.88 -18.47 -11.09
CA ALA A 88 -7.52 -17.94 -11.03
C ALA A 88 -7.48 -16.50 -10.50
N CYS A 89 -8.38 -15.63 -10.97
CA CYS A 89 -8.52 -14.25 -10.47
C CYS A 89 -8.85 -14.23 -8.98
N GLY A 90 -9.81 -15.04 -8.53
CA GLY A 90 -10.13 -15.21 -7.12
C GLY A 90 -8.90 -15.67 -6.32
N GLY A 91 -8.21 -16.69 -6.81
CA GLY A 91 -6.98 -17.21 -6.21
C GLY A 91 -5.89 -16.14 -6.06
N ILE A 92 -5.62 -15.37 -7.11
CA ILE A 92 -4.63 -14.26 -7.08
C ILE A 92 -5.02 -13.22 -6.04
N TYR A 93 -6.29 -12.80 -6.02
CA TYR A 93 -6.78 -11.84 -5.05
C TYR A 93 -6.57 -12.33 -3.61
N PHE A 94 -6.97 -13.57 -3.30
CA PHE A 94 -6.81 -14.15 -1.98
C PHE A 94 -5.34 -14.33 -1.60
N CYS A 95 -4.51 -14.81 -2.54
CA CYS A 95 -3.08 -14.98 -2.34
C CYS A 95 -2.40 -13.66 -2.00
N VAL A 96 -2.62 -12.60 -2.78
CA VAL A 96 -1.99 -11.31 -2.53
C VAL A 96 -2.55 -10.67 -1.26
N ARG A 97 -3.87 -10.66 -1.06
CA ARG A 97 -4.49 -9.98 0.07
C ARG A 97 -4.14 -10.61 1.42
N TYR A 98 -4.15 -11.95 1.50
CA TYR A 98 -4.06 -12.66 2.78
C TYR A 98 -2.78 -13.46 2.95
N LEU A 99 -2.37 -14.24 1.94
CA LEU A 99 -1.18 -15.10 2.09
C LEU A 99 0.10 -14.27 2.04
N ALA A 100 0.23 -13.36 1.06
CA ALA A 100 1.38 -12.50 0.95
C ALA A 100 1.49 -11.53 2.12
N SER A 101 0.36 -11.01 2.64
CA SER A 101 0.38 -10.17 3.84
C SER A 101 0.80 -10.94 5.09
N LEU A 102 0.32 -12.17 5.26
CA LEU A 102 0.75 -13.04 6.35
C LEU A 102 2.24 -13.37 6.26
N LEU A 103 2.71 -13.77 5.08
CA LEU A 103 4.13 -14.08 4.84
C LEU A 103 5.01 -12.86 5.08
N PHE A 104 4.61 -11.70 4.58
CA PHE A 104 5.30 -10.43 4.83
C PHE A 104 5.48 -10.19 6.32
N SER A 105 4.39 -10.22 7.11
CA SER A 105 4.46 -10.03 8.56
C SER A 105 5.28 -11.09 9.30
N ARG A 106 5.48 -12.28 8.73
CA ARG A 106 6.32 -13.33 9.33
C ARG A 106 7.80 -13.19 8.97
N LEU A 107 8.10 -12.63 7.79
CA LEU A 107 9.44 -12.50 7.25
C LEU A 107 10.09 -11.15 7.59
N THR A 108 9.28 -10.11 7.81
CA THR A 108 9.78 -8.80 8.24
C THR A 108 9.80 -8.72 9.76
N VAL A 109 10.99 -8.52 10.33
CA VAL A 109 11.15 -8.24 11.76
C VAL A 109 10.92 -6.75 11.99
N HIS A 110 10.04 -6.40 12.92
CA HIS A 110 9.93 -5.02 13.39
C HIS A 110 11.18 -4.61 14.15
N ARG A 111 12.05 -3.86 13.51
CA ARG A 111 13.14 -3.17 14.19
C ARG A 111 12.95 -1.68 13.98
N GLY A 112 12.10 -1.09 14.83
CA GLY A 112 12.04 0.36 14.95
C GLY A 112 13.45 0.91 15.23
N ILE A 113 13.86 1.93 14.47
CA ILE A 113 15.18 2.59 14.54
C ILE A 113 15.55 3.02 15.97
N TRP A 114 14.57 3.21 16.85
CA TRP A 114 14.71 3.73 18.20
C TRP A 114 14.71 2.66 19.31
N HIS A 115 14.54 1.37 18.97
CA HIS A 115 14.60 0.26 19.93
C HIS A 115 15.91 -0.52 19.84
N SER A 116 17.05 0.18 19.83
CA SER A 116 18.33 -0.41 20.17
C SER A 116 18.71 -0.06 21.62
N PRO A 117 18.32 -0.86 22.64
CA PRO A 117 19.19 -0.99 23.78
C PRO A 117 20.45 -1.69 23.28
N SER A 118 21.57 -0.99 23.34
CA SER A 118 22.87 -1.63 23.42
C SER A 118 22.85 -2.64 24.59
N SER A 119 22.73 -3.92 24.30
CA SER A 119 23.21 -5.06 25.12
C SER A 119 22.80 -6.34 24.38
N ARG A 120 23.69 -7.00 23.64
CA ARG A 120 24.55 -8.08 24.18
C ARG A 120 24.25 -8.44 25.64
N TRP A 121 23.96 -9.72 25.86
CA TRP A 121 23.82 -10.45 27.13
C TRP A 121 22.41 -10.56 27.73
N ALA A 122 21.67 -11.59 27.32
CA ALA A 122 21.17 -12.61 28.24
C ALA A 122 21.05 -13.92 27.46
N MET A 123 21.64 -14.96 28.05
CA MET A 123 21.67 -16.35 27.56
C MET A 123 20.28 -16.94 27.43
#